data_AF-F8UHX4-F1
#
_entry.id   AF-F8UHX4-F1
#
_cell.length_a   1.000
_cell.length_b   1.000
_cell.length_c   1.000
_cell.angle_alpha   90.00
_cell.angle_beta   90.00
_cell.angle_gamma   90.00
#
_symmetry.space_group_name_H-M   'P 1'
#
loop_
_entity.id
_entity.type
_entity.pdbx_description
1 polymer ?
#
loop_
_entity_poly.entity_id
_entity_poly.type
_entity_poly.pdbx_seq_one_letter_code
_entity_poly.pdbx_strand_id
1 'polypeptide(L)' 'MTKIEPTAFQLAESSLLAPNGIDEGVLEGVFAAVRAHRADDADLYFQLSRSESWMLEEGQVKSGSFA' A
#
# COMPACT_ATOMS: atom_id res chain seq x y z
N MET A 1 -20.91 -13.82 -17.30
CA MET A 1 -20.07 -12.60 -17.30
C MET A 1 -18.84 -12.91 -16.47
N THR A 2 -17.66 -12.92 -17.07
CA THR A 2 -16.40 -13.22 -16.35
C THR A 2 -15.94 -11.96 -15.64
N LYS A 3 -15.79 -12.03 -14.31
CA LYS A 3 -15.22 -10.94 -13.50
C LYS A 3 -13.71 -10.92 -13.77
N ILE A 4 -13.20 -9.84 -14.35
CA ILE A 4 -11.76 -9.67 -14.52
C ILE A 4 -11.21 -9.23 -13.16
N GLU A 5 -10.45 -10.12 -12.53
CA GLU A 5 -9.77 -9.79 -11.28
C GLU A 5 -8.55 -8.91 -11.58
N PRO A 6 -8.30 -7.88 -10.75
CA PRO A 6 -7.13 -7.02 -10.92
C PRO A 6 -5.85 -7.81 -10.70
N THR A 7 -4.81 -7.45 -11.45
CA THR A 7 -3.45 -7.92 -11.19
C THR A 7 -2.95 -7.37 -9.85
N ALA A 8 -1.93 -8.01 -9.27
CA ALA A 8 -1.27 -7.52 -8.05
C ALA A 8 -0.75 -6.09 -8.22
N PHE A 9 -0.24 -5.75 -9.41
CA PHE A 9 0.22 -4.39 -9.70
C PHE A 9 -0.93 -3.38 -9.74
N GLN A 10 -2.04 -3.70 -10.40
CA GLN A 10 -3.22 -2.82 -10.43
C GLN A 10 -3.82 -2.60 -9.02
N LEU A 11 -3.75 -3.61 -8.16
CA LEU A 11 -4.14 -3.47 -6.76
C LEU A 11 -3.17 -2.54 -6.00
N ALA A 12 -1.86 -2.72 -6.16
CA ALA A 12 -0.86 -1.85 -5.54
C ALA A 12 -0.95 -0.40 -6.07
N GLU A 13 -1.13 -0.20 -7.37
CA GLU A 13 -1.29 1.11 -7.99
C GLU A 13 -2.50 1.85 -7.41
N SER A 14 -3.65 1.19 -7.32
CA SER A 14 -4.90 1.81 -6.84
C SER A 14 -4.99 1.98 -5.33
N SER A 15 -4.20 1.25 -4.52
CA SER A 15 -4.27 1.29 -3.05
C SER A 15 -3.05 1.90 -2.36
N LEU A 16 -1.86 1.80 -2.96
CA LEU A 16 -0.59 2.26 -2.38
C LEU A 16 -0.02 3.46 -3.13
N LEU A 17 -0.04 3.45 -4.47
CA LEU A 17 0.74 4.41 -5.27
C LEU A 17 -0.06 5.66 -5.67
N ALA A 18 -1.05 5.50 -6.54
CA ALA A 18 -1.79 6.61 -7.11
C ALA A 18 -2.50 7.49 -6.05
N PRO A 19 -3.13 6.94 -4.99
CA PRO A 19 -3.72 7.76 -3.93
C PRO A 19 -2.72 8.64 -3.17
N ASN A 20 -1.44 8.24 -3.15
CA ASN A 20 -0.36 8.95 -2.49
C ASN A 20 0.48 9.79 -3.48
N GLY A 21 -0.02 9.99 -4.70
CA GLY A 21 0.66 10.78 -5.73
C GLY A 21 1.96 10.15 -6.25
N ILE A 22 2.10 8.83 -6.10
CA ILE A 22 3.26 8.08 -6.57
C ILE A 22 2.93 7.53 -7.94
N ASP A 23 3.56 8.11 -8.95
CA ASP A 23 3.56 7.61 -10.32
C ASP A 23 4.97 7.13 -10.72
N GLU A 24 5.10 6.65 -11.95
CA GLU A 24 6.38 6.16 -12.48
C GLU A 24 7.49 7.24 -12.43
N GLY A 25 7.15 8.52 -12.67
CA GLY A 25 8.11 9.61 -12.64
C GLY A 25 8.66 9.87 -11.24
N VAL A 26 7.83 9.75 -10.20
CA VAL A 26 8.29 9.82 -8.80
C VAL A 26 9.25 8.67 -8.49
N LEU A 27 8.92 7.44 -8.89
CA LEU A 27 9.78 6.26 -8.67
C LEU A 27 11.12 6.40 -9.40
N GLU A 28 11.11 6.83 -10.66
CA GLU A 28 12.31 7.09 -11.45
C GLU A 28 13.23 8.12 -10.78
N GLY A 29 12.65 9.22 -10.28
CA GLY A 29 13.39 10.26 -9.57
C GLY A 29 14.08 9.74 -8.31
N VAL A 30 13.40 8.92 -7.51
CA VAL A 30 13.98 8.29 -6.31
C VAL A 30 15.14 7.37 -6.69
N PHE A 31 14.96 6.47 -7.66
CA PHE A 31 16.03 5.58 -8.09
C PHE A 31 17.21 6.33 -8.73
N ALA A 32 16.97 7.43 -9.43
CA ALA A 32 18.04 8.28 -9.95
C ALA A 32 18.87 8.89 -8.82
N ALA A 33 18.23 9.38 -7.75
CA ALA A 33 18.92 9.89 -6.57
C ALA A 33 19.74 8.80 -5.87
N VAL A 34 19.19 7.59 -5.70
CA VAL A 34 19.91 6.47 -5.07
C VAL A 34 21.12 6.05 -5.90
N ARG A 35 20.96 5.92 -7.22
CA ARG A 35 22.07 5.59 -8.15
C ARG A 35 23.15 6.68 -8.18
N ALA A 36 22.79 7.95 -8.01
CA ALA A 36 23.77 9.05 -7.95
C ALA A 36 24.78 8.86 -6.80
N HIS A 37 24.38 8.17 -5.73
CA HIS A 37 25.25 7.82 -4.61
C HIS A 37 26.00 6.48 -4.78
N ARG A 38 26.01 5.90 -6.00
CA ARG A 38 26.70 4.64 -6.35
C ARG A 38 26.26 3.45 -5.49
N ALA A 39 24.99 3.40 -5.10
CA ALA A 39 24.43 2.17 -4.55
C ALA A 39 24.43 1.08 -5.64
N ASP A 40 24.88 -0.12 -5.29
CA ASP A 40 24.91 -1.27 -6.20
C ASP A 40 23.50 -1.86 -6.40
N ASP A 41 22.64 -1.73 -5.38
CA ASP A 41 21.27 -2.25 -5.40
C ASP A 41 20.34 -1.34 -4.57
N ALA A 42 19.06 -1.28 -4.96
CA ALA A 42 18.05 -0.50 -4.28
C ALA A 42 16.64 -1.00 -4.61
N ASP A 43 15.82 -1.15 -3.57
CA ASP A 43 14.40 -1.48 -3.68
C ASP A 43 13.54 -0.47 -2.92
N LEU A 44 12.29 -0.33 -3.35
CA LEU A 44 11.28 0.48 -2.67
C LEU A 44 10.18 -0.45 -2.14
N TYR A 45 9.88 -0.32 -0.85
CA TYR A 45 8.83 -1.09 -0.18
C TYR A 45 7.66 -0.19 0.20
N PHE A 46 6.45 -0.64 -0.14
CA PHE A 46 5.21 0.07 0.13
C PHE A 46 4.28 -0.83 0.96
N GLN A 47 3.64 -0.26 1.98
CA GLN A 47 2.71 -0.99 2.83
C GLN A 47 1.50 -0.13 3.19
N LEU A 48 0.32 -0.73 3.11
CA LEU A 48 -0.90 -0.23 3.69
C LEU A 48 -1.33 -1.21 4.78
N SER A 49 -1.43 -0.71 6.00
CA SER A 49 -1.93 -1.47 7.15
C SER A 49 -3.19 -0.78 7.66
N ARG A 50 -4.23 -1.56 7.94
CA ARG A 50 -5.48 -1.11 8.55
C ARG A 50 -5.87 -2.14 9.59
N SER A 51 -6.02 -1.71 10.84
CA SER A 51 -6.38 -2.60 11.94
C SER A 51 -7.78 -2.28 12.43
N GLU A 52 -8.60 -3.32 12.54
CA GLU A 52 -9.94 -3.23 13.11
C GLU A 52 -10.07 -4.24 14.23
N SER A 53 -10.63 -3.80 15.36
CA SER A 53 -10.91 -4.67 16.49
C SER A 53 -12.30 -4.40 17.05
N TRP A 54 -12.93 -5.45 17.54
CA TRP A 54 -14.28 -5.42 18.11
C TRP A 54 -14.29 -6.20 19.42
N MET A 55 -14.89 -5.62 20.46
CA MET A 55 -15.10 -6.29 21.74
C MET A 55 -16.54 -6.75 21.83
N LEU A 56 -16.74 -8.06 22.03
CA LEU A 56 -18.04 -8.66 22.28
C LEU A 56 -18.18 -9.03 23.75
N GLU A 57 -19.29 -8.61 24.37
CA GLU A 57 -19.74 -9.10 25.66
C GLU A 57 -21.26 -9.31 25.62
N GLU A 58 -21.74 -10.35 26.30
CA GLU A 58 -23.19 -10.67 26.39
C GLU A 58 -23.87 -10.83 25.01
N GLY A 59 -23.13 -11.27 24.00
CA GLY A 59 -23.64 -11.44 22.63
C GLY A 59 -23.84 -10.13 21.86
N GLN A 60 -23.34 -9.00 22.39
CA GLN A 60 -23.42 -7.69 21.74
C GLN A 60 -22.02 -7.06 21.61
N VAL A 61 -21.84 -6.25 20.56
CA VAL A 61 -20.63 -5.43 20.39
C VAL A 61 -20.67 -4.31 21.43
N LYS A 62 -19.68 -4.26 22.32
CA LYS A 62 -19.56 -3.21 23.33
C LYS A 62 -18.65 -2.07 22.89
N SER A 63 -17.62 -2.36 22.11
CA SER A 63 -16.71 -1.36 21.57
C SER A 63 -16.06 -1.83 20.27
N GLY A 64 -15.65 -0.86 19.46
CA GLY A 64 -14.85 -1.08 18.26
C GLY A 64 -13.72 -0.05 18.21
N SER A 65 -12.59 -0.44 17.63
CA SER A 65 -11.44 0.45 17.41
C SER A 65 -10.88 0.25 16.02
N PHE A 66 -10.47 1.35 15.39
CA PHE A 66 -9.86 1.40 14.07
C PHE A 66 -8.57 2.23 14.13
N ALA A 67 -7.51 1.75 13.47
CA ALA A 67 -6.21 2.40 13.35
C ALA A 67 -5.66 2.28 11.93
#